data_AF-A0ABC8SYD2-F1
#
_entry.id   AF-A0ABC8SYD2-F1
#
_cell.length_a   1.000
_cell.length_b   1.000
_cell.length_c   1.000
_cell.angle_alpha   90.00
_cell.angle_beta   90.00
_cell.angle_gamma   90.00
#
_symmetry.space_group_name_H-M   'P 1'
#
loop_
_entity.id
_entity.type
_entity.pdbx_description
1 polymer ?
#
loop_
_entity_poly.entity_id
_entity_poly.type
_entity_poly.pdbx_seq_one_letter_code
_entity_poly.pdbx_strand_id
1 'polypeptide(L)' 'LAVEYESNALIVKVDTDDEYEFARDMQVRGLPTVYFISPDPNKDAIRTEGLIPIQMMRDIINNEM' A
#
# COMPACT_ATOMS: atom_id res chain seq x y z
N LEU A 1 1.40 12.92 0.91
CA LEU A 1 1.19 11.69 0.10
C LEU A 1 -0.08 11.74 -0.74
N ALA A 2 -1.32 11.58 -0.24
CA ALA A 2 -2.50 11.54 -1.13
C ALA A 2 -2.65 12.79 -2.02
N VAL A 3 -2.57 13.98 -1.43
CA VAL A 3 -2.58 15.25 -2.18
C VAL A 3 -1.32 15.42 -3.05
N GLU A 4 -0.17 14.91 -2.57
CA GLU A 4 1.12 15.04 -3.24
C GLU A 4 1.22 14.18 -4.51
N TYR A 5 0.56 13.03 -4.50
CA TYR A 5 0.61 12.00 -5.55
C TYR A 5 -0.73 11.80 -6.25
N GLU A 6 -1.67 12.73 -6.12
CA GLU A 6 -3.04 12.60 -6.66
C GLU A 6 -3.05 12.23 -8.16
N SER A 7 -2.12 12.79 -8.94
CA SER A 7 -1.99 12.50 -10.38
C SER A 7 -1.26 11.20 -10.72
N ASN A 8 -0.56 10.58 -9.76
CA ASN A 8 0.39 9.49 -9.99
C ASN A 8 0.02 8.19 -9.26
N ALA A 9 -0.72 8.27 -8.14
CA ALA A 9 -1.08 7.12 -7.33
C ALA A 9 -2.46 7.28 -6.72
N LEU A 10 -3.24 6.20 -6.76
CA LEU A 10 -4.47 6.08 -6.00
C LEU A 10 -4.15 5.58 -4.59
N ILE A 11 -4.43 6.38 -3.58
CA ILE A 11 -4.24 6.00 -2.17
C ILE A 11 -5.59 5.64 -1.56
N VAL A 12 -5.75 4.36 -1.21
CA VAL A 12 -6.97 3.83 -0.60
C VAL A 12 -6.68 3.43 0.85
N LYS A 13 -7.62 3.74 1.75
CA LYS A 13 -7.63 3.19 3.10
C LYS A 13 -8.65 2.07 3.16
N VAL A 14 -8.26 0.96 3.77
CA VAL A 14 -9.14 -0.17 4.03
C VAL A 14 -9.33 -0.26 5.55
N ASP A 15 -10.59 -0.26 5.98
CA ASP A 15 -10.95 -0.58 7.36
C ASP A 15 -11.02 -2.09 7.50
N THR A 16 -10.10 -2.68 8.24
CA THR A 16 -10.01 -4.15 8.38
C THR A 16 -11.04 -4.73 9.34
N ASP A 17 -11.69 -3.89 10.15
CA ASP A 17 -12.79 -4.35 11.01
C ASP A 17 -14.04 -4.60 10.15
N ASP A 18 -14.29 -3.74 9.15
CA ASP A 18 -15.39 -3.90 8.20
C ASP A 18 -15.04 -4.88 7.06
N GLU A 19 -13.82 -4.82 6.52
CA GLU A 19 -13.35 -5.61 5.37
C GLU A 19 -12.52 -6.84 5.79
N TYR A 20 -13.04 -7.60 6.76
CA TYR A 20 -12.31 -8.70 7.40
C TYR A 20 -11.84 -9.80 6.42
N GLU A 21 -12.72 -10.24 5.50
CA GLU A 21 -12.38 -11.29 4.53
C GLU A 21 -11.28 -10.83 3.57
N PHE A 22 -11.38 -9.59 3.08
CA PHE A 22 -10.35 -8.99 2.23
C PHE A 22 -9.01 -8.88 2.98
N ALA A 23 -9.01 -8.40 4.23
CA ALA A 23 -7.80 -8.32 5.04
C ALA A 23 -7.15 -9.69 5.25
N ARG A 24 -7.96 -10.75 5.44
CA ARG A 24 -7.50 -12.13 5.57
C ARG A 24 -6.91 -12.67 4.27
N ASP A 25 -7.58 -12.47 3.14
CA ASP A 25 -7.12 -12.92 1.82
C ASP A 25 -5.82 -12.23 1.42
N MET A 26 -5.73 -10.93 1.72
CA MET A 26 -4.52 -10.13 1.59
C MET A 26 -3.50 -10.40 2.70
N GLN A 27 -3.68 -11.43 3.53
CA GLN A 27 -2.73 -11.85 4.56
C GLN A 27 -2.25 -10.72 5.50
N VAL A 28 -3.12 -9.77 5.84
CA VAL A 28 -2.82 -8.71 6.81
C VAL A 28 -2.70 -9.33 8.21
N ARG A 29 -1.48 -9.34 8.78
CA ARG A 29 -1.19 -9.96 10.09
C ARG A 29 -1.08 -8.96 11.24
N GLY A 30 -0.90 -7.69 10.92
CA GLY A 30 -0.72 -6.63 11.89
C GLY A 30 -0.97 -5.27 11.25
N LEU A 31 -1.30 -4.28 12.08
CA LEU A 31 -1.54 -2.92 11.62
C LEU A 31 -0.43 -1.96 12.11
N PRO A 32 -0.10 -0.92 11.32
CA PRO A 32 -0.56 -0.71 9.95
C PRO A 32 0.13 -1.69 8.98
N THR A 33 -0.56 -2.05 7.89
CA THR A 33 0.03 -2.74 6.72
C THR A 33 -0.23 -1.88 5.49
N VAL A 34 0.79 -1.68 4.67
CA VAL A 34 0.69 -0.91 3.42
C VAL A 34 1.07 -1.82 2.25
N TYR A 35 0.23 -1.81 1.22
CA TYR A 35 0.45 -2.46 -0.05
C TYR A 35 0.72 -1.40 -1.13
N PHE A 36 1.78 -1.59 -1.90
CA PHE A 36 2.06 -0.85 -3.12
C PHE A 36 1.82 -1.77 -4.31
N ILE A 37 0.84 -1.44 -5.12
CA ILE A 37 0.38 -2.27 -6.24
C ILE A 37 0.66 -1.48 -7.52
N SER A 38 1.55 -1.99 -8.36
CA SER A 38 1.85 -1.38 -9.65
C SER A 38 0.71 -1.67 -10.65
N PRO A 39 0.42 -0.76 -11.59
CA PRO A 39 -0.47 -1.05 -12.71
C PRO A 39 0.12 -2.06 -13.71
N ASP A 40 1.43 -2.34 -13.66
CA ASP A 40 2.06 -3.39 -14.48
C ASP A 40 1.74 -4.78 -13.90
N PRO A 41 0.99 -5.63 -14.61
CA PRO A 41 0.60 -6.95 -14.12
C PRO A 41 1.77 -7.93 -13.96
N ASN A 42 2.96 -7.60 -14.45
CA ASN A 42 4.16 -8.42 -14.28
C ASN A 42 4.96 -8.05 -13.04
N LYS A 43 4.60 -6.97 -12.33
CA LYS A 43 5.24 -6.57 -11.08
C LYS A 43 4.46 -7.09 -9.89
N ASP A 44 5.16 -7.76 -8.98
CA ASP A 44 4.60 -8.16 -7.70
C ASP A 44 4.31 -6.94 -6.82
N ALA A 45 3.28 -7.05 -5.98
CA ALA A 45 2.97 -6.03 -5.00
C ALA A 45 4.03 -5.99 -3.89
N ILE A 46 4.43 -4.78 -3.48
CA ILE A 46 5.32 -4.58 -2.35
C ILE A 46 4.48 -4.42 -1.09
N ARG A 47 4.81 -5.19 -0.04
CA ARG A 47 4.14 -5.14 1.28
C ARG A 47 5.10 -4.67 2.35
N THR A 48 4.61 -3.75 3.19
CA THR A 48 5.31 -3.35 4.42
C THR A 48 4.38 -3.47 5.62
N GLU A 49 4.87 -4.08 6.69
CA GLU A 49 4.15 -4.25 7.96
C GLU A 49 4.76 -3.33 9.03
N GLY A 50 3.92 -2.69 9.83
CA GLY A 50 4.34 -1.74 10.85
C GLY A 50 4.54 -0.31 10.31
N LEU A 51 4.97 0.59 11.19
CA LEU A 51 5.20 1.98 10.84
C LEU A 51 6.37 2.11 9.86
N ILE A 52 6.13 2.77 8.73
CA ILE A 52 7.14 3.05 7.70
C ILE A 52 7.46 4.55 7.62
N PRO A 53 8.73 4.93 7.44
CA PRO A 53 9.11 6.32 7.21
C PRO A 53 8.48 6.88 5.93
N ILE A 54 8.06 8.15 5.97
CA ILE A 54 7.47 8.81 4.81
C ILE A 54 8.41 8.85 3.59
N GLN A 55 9.72 8.95 3.82
CA GLN A 55 10.69 8.95 2.74
C GLN A 55 10.73 7.60 2.01
N MET A 56 10.67 6.49 2.75
CA MET A 56 10.59 5.16 2.17
C MET A 56 9.32 4.98 1.32
N MET A 57 8.17 5.52 1.77
CA MET A 57 6.96 5.53 0.94
C MET A 57 7.16 6.27 -0.38
N ARG A 58 7.82 7.43 -0.36
CA ARG A 58 8.12 8.18 -1.59
C ARG A 58 9.06 7.42 -2.52
N ASP A 59 10.10 6.82 -1.95
CA ASP A 59 11.11 6.09 -2.72
C ASP A 59 10.47 4.88 -3.43
N ILE A 60 9.57 4.15 -2.76
CA ILE A 60 8.82 3.05 -3.39
C ILE A 60 7.91 3.58 -4.52
N ILE A 61 7.13 4.63 -4.27
CA ILE A 61 6.20 5.18 -5.29
C ILE A 61 6.98 5.70 -6.51
N ASN A 62 8.11 6.36 -6.32
CA ASN A 62 8.85 7.01 -7.42
C ASN A 62 9.72 6.06 -8.23
N ASN A 63 10.24 4.99 -7.61
CA ASN A 63 11.25 4.14 -8.24
C ASN A 63 10.73 2.73 -8.56
N GLU A 64 9.74 2.23 -7.82
CA GLU A 64 9.29 0.83 -7.93
C GLU A 64 7.93 0.69 -8.62
N MET A 65 7.04 1.68 -8.52
CA MET A 65 5.69 1.63 -9.11
C MET A 65 5.71 1.96 -10.60
#